data_AF-A0AAJ7J6I7-F1
#
_entry.id   AF-A0AAJ7J6I7-F1
#
_cell.length_a   1.000
_cell.length_b   1.000
_cell.length_c   1.000
_cell.angle_alpha   90.00
_cell.angle_beta   90.00
_cell.angle_gamma   90.00
#
_symmetry.space_group_name_H-M   'P 1'
#
loop_
_entity.id
_entity.type
_entity.pdbx_description
1 polymer ?
#
loop_
_entity_poly.entity_id
_entity_poly.type
_entity_poly.pdbx_seq_one_letter_code
_entity_poly.pdbx_strand_id
1 'polypeptide(L)'
;MKAEVFCLLIICLGAVTALTRKQEALEQNRRKVAVPALQKKQQAATEEQEEYEDEEVSDQCPEPNGYFPDAEQCDKYYDCRDGKAVAKLCADGLVFNDFSPQHEKCDLPFGIDCSKRPKLQKPQPSPHCPRMHGYFAHEDPRICNTFYYCVEGKFNMITCPDGLVFSEKTGICNWPDEAQKKGCGSRELFNFTCPQVDESIAATHPRYPDTEDCQYFYVCVNGEIPRRSGCKLGQAFDERTGKCDWARKIPECKDWYKGQLTDEELDALENPPTRPKSTGGPSRRKVTKPPS
;
A
#
# COMPACT_ATOMS: atom_id res chain seq x y z
N MET A 1 44.91 28.70 51.69
CA MET A 1 46.18 28.76 50.92
C MET A 1 45.86 28.29 49.49
N LYS A 2 45.04 28.96 48.68
CA LYS A 2 45.19 30.28 48.00
C LYS A 2 46.25 30.38 46.89
N ALA A 3 46.90 29.28 46.48
CA ALA A 3 47.85 29.31 45.34
C ALA A 3 47.51 28.35 44.18
N GLU A 4 46.72 27.29 44.37
CA GLU A 4 46.46 26.31 43.29
C GLU A 4 45.17 26.53 42.48
N VAL A 5 44.25 27.37 42.95
CA VAL A 5 42.98 27.63 42.25
C VAL A 5 43.14 28.71 41.16
N PHE A 6 44.22 29.50 41.18
CA PHE A 6 44.46 30.58 40.21
C PHE A 6 45.12 30.10 38.90
N CYS A 7 45.72 28.90 38.89
CA CYS A 7 46.43 28.38 37.72
C CYS A 7 45.49 27.70 36.70
N LEU A 8 44.37 27.11 37.16
CA LEU A 8 43.40 26.44 36.28
C LEU A 8 42.43 27.41 35.57
N LEU A 9 42.19 28.60 36.13
CA LEU A 9 41.31 29.61 35.51
C LEU A 9 41.98 30.37 34.35
N ILE A 10 43.31 30.47 34.32
CA ILE A 10 44.04 31.15 33.22
C ILE A 10 44.15 30.26 31.98
N ILE A 11 44.17 28.93 32.14
CA ILE A 11 44.22 27.97 31.03
C ILE A 11 42.87 27.92 30.28
N CYS A 12 41.74 28.13 30.97
CA CYS A 12 40.41 28.12 30.35
C CYS A 12 40.08 29.38 29.50
N LEU A 13 40.67 30.55 29.78
CA LEU A 13 40.46 31.76 28.96
C LEU A 13 41.30 31.76 27.66
N GLY A 14 42.43 31.04 27.64
CA GLY A 14 43.28 30.91 26.45
C GLY A 14 42.73 29.99 25.36
N ALA A 15 41.97 28.94 25.73
CA ALA A 15 41.44 27.98 24.76
C ALA A 15 40.16 28.48 24.04
N VAL A 16 39.35 29.33 24.70
CA VAL A 16 38.09 29.84 24.11
C VAL A 16 38.35 30.92 23.06
N THR A 17 39.46 31.67 23.15
CA THR A 17 39.84 32.72 22.18
C THR A 17 40.56 32.19 20.93
N ALA A 18 40.99 30.92 20.92
CA ALA A 18 41.66 30.31 19.76
C ALA A 18 40.69 29.64 18.76
N LEU A 19 39.48 29.26 19.19
CA LEU A 19 38.49 28.60 18.32
C LEU A 19 37.57 29.57 17.60
N THR A 20 37.30 30.75 18.16
CA THR A 20 36.51 31.80 17.48
C THR A 20 37.29 32.51 16.36
N ARG A 21 38.62 32.49 16.38
CA ARG A 21 39.47 33.06 15.30
C ARG A 21 39.57 32.20 14.04
N LYS A 22 39.14 30.93 14.09
CA LYS A 22 39.13 30.05 12.90
C LYS A 22 37.80 30.05 12.13
N GLN A 23 36.71 30.59 12.70
CA GLN A 23 35.41 30.63 12.02
C GLN A 23 35.18 31.92 11.20
N GLU A 24 35.82 33.05 11.51
CA GLU A 24 35.64 34.29 10.71
C GLU A 24 36.48 34.35 9.42
N ALA A 25 37.46 33.46 9.23
CA ALA A 25 38.39 33.51 8.08
C ALA A 25 37.90 32.79 6.80
N LEU A 26 36.75 32.10 6.82
CA LEU A 26 36.23 31.36 5.67
C LEU A 26 34.96 31.98 5.04
N GLU A 27 34.27 32.89 5.73
CA GLU A 27 33.11 33.61 5.18
C GLU A 27 33.49 34.84 4.33
N GLN A 28 34.70 35.39 4.47
CA GLN A 28 35.13 36.57 3.71
C GLN A 28 35.71 36.27 2.31
N ASN A 29 35.97 35.00 1.95
CA ASN A 29 36.68 34.65 0.72
C ASN A 29 35.83 34.07 -0.41
N ARG A 30 34.49 34.03 -0.27
CA ARG A 30 33.57 33.58 -1.35
C ARG A 30 32.75 34.71 -1.98
N ARG A 31 32.93 35.95 -1.51
CA ARG A 31 32.25 37.17 -2.01
C ARG A 31 33.02 37.94 -3.10
N LYS A 32 34.10 37.39 -3.67
CA LYS A 32 34.87 38.04 -4.73
C LYS A 32 35.25 37.04 -5.81
N VAL A 33 34.98 37.40 -7.08
CA VAL A 33 35.10 36.63 -8.34
C VAL A 33 33.73 36.03 -8.74
N ALA A 34 32.97 36.55 -9.70
CA ALA A 34 33.30 37.42 -10.83
C ALA A 34 32.08 38.27 -11.24
N VAL A 35 32.27 39.58 -11.42
CA VAL A 35 31.66 40.40 -12.48
C VAL A 35 32.52 41.68 -12.64
N PRO A 36 33.08 41.99 -13.82
CA PRO A 36 33.42 43.36 -14.16
C PRO A 36 32.43 43.91 -15.18
N ALA A 37 31.89 45.10 -14.87
CA ALA A 37 31.71 46.27 -15.75
C ALA A 37 30.84 46.11 -17.02
N LEU A 38 30.05 47.09 -17.46
CA LEU A 38 29.71 48.44 -17.04
C LEU A 38 28.50 48.84 -17.92
N GLN A 39 27.72 49.78 -17.42
CA GLN A 39 26.52 50.36 -18.02
C GLN A 39 26.70 50.83 -19.47
N LYS A 40 25.76 50.46 -20.36
CA LYS A 40 25.16 51.37 -21.36
C LYS A 40 24.03 50.70 -22.15
N LYS A 41 22.78 51.01 -21.78
CA LYS A 41 21.74 51.56 -22.67
C LYS A 41 20.39 51.57 -21.95
N GLN A 42 19.95 52.76 -21.59
CA GLN A 42 18.53 53.08 -21.59
C GLN A 42 18.05 53.05 -23.05
N GLN A 43 16.94 52.35 -23.33
CA GLN A 43 15.73 52.85 -24.01
C GLN A 43 14.92 51.69 -24.62
N ALA A 44 13.58 51.82 -24.49
CA ALA A 44 12.49 51.00 -25.02
C ALA A 44 12.34 49.61 -24.35
N ALA A 45 11.38 49.30 -23.47
CA ALA A 45 9.95 49.62 -23.40
C ALA A 45 9.17 49.15 -24.64
N THR A 46 8.80 47.87 -24.62
CA THR A 46 7.61 47.22 -25.25
C THR A 46 7.56 45.82 -24.60
N GLU A 47 6.72 45.61 -23.60
CA GLU A 47 5.39 44.98 -23.76
C GLU A 47 5.47 43.55 -24.32
N GLU A 48 5.87 42.61 -23.46
CA GLU A 48 5.38 41.23 -23.52
C GLU A 48 5.09 40.83 -22.08
N GLN A 49 3.91 41.25 -21.61
CA GLN A 49 3.29 40.65 -20.45
C GLN A 49 2.90 39.25 -20.89
N GLU A 50 3.71 38.25 -20.53
CA GLU A 50 3.22 36.88 -20.47
C GLU A 50 2.08 36.87 -19.45
N GLU A 51 0.89 36.82 -20.02
CA GLU A 51 -0.38 36.53 -19.39
C GLU A 51 -0.23 35.22 -18.63
N TYR A 52 0.17 35.32 -17.38
CA TYR A 52 -0.07 34.27 -16.40
C TYR A 52 -1.56 34.35 -16.13
N GLU A 53 -2.35 33.67 -16.96
CA GLU A 53 -3.75 33.38 -16.67
C GLU A 53 -3.77 32.70 -15.31
N ASP A 54 -4.18 33.47 -14.31
CA ASP A 54 -4.87 32.95 -13.15
C ASP A 54 -6.03 32.15 -13.73
N GLU A 55 -5.89 30.82 -13.81
CA GLU A 55 -7.00 29.92 -14.08
C GLU A 55 -7.98 30.12 -12.92
N GLU A 56 -8.85 31.11 -13.06
CA GLU A 56 -10.08 31.18 -12.33
C GLU A 56 -10.79 29.86 -12.60
N VAL A 57 -10.89 29.02 -11.58
CA VAL A 57 -11.68 27.79 -11.57
C VAL A 57 -13.12 28.19 -11.83
N SER A 58 -13.45 28.25 -13.10
CA SER A 58 -14.73 28.67 -13.60
C SER A 58 -15.71 27.52 -13.45
N ASP A 59 -16.95 27.84 -13.05
CA ASP A 59 -18.13 26.96 -13.06
C ASP A 59 -18.52 26.48 -14.49
N GLN A 60 -17.55 26.40 -15.41
CA GLN A 60 -17.69 26.13 -16.83
C GLN A 60 -17.07 24.79 -17.18
N CYS A 61 -17.77 24.09 -18.05
CA CYS A 61 -17.37 22.78 -18.54
C CYS A 61 -16.09 22.88 -19.39
N PRO A 62 -15.03 22.09 -19.09
CA PRO A 62 -13.83 22.03 -19.93
C PRO A 62 -14.14 21.68 -21.40
N GLU A 63 -15.12 20.81 -21.62
CA GLU A 63 -15.69 20.54 -22.95
C GLU A 63 -17.22 20.63 -22.90
N PRO A 64 -17.91 20.88 -24.03
CA PRO A 64 -19.37 21.01 -24.04
C PRO A 64 -20.12 19.81 -23.46
N ASN A 65 -19.57 18.60 -23.62
CA ASN A 65 -20.18 17.36 -23.18
C ASN A 65 -19.16 16.48 -22.44
N GLY A 66 -19.52 15.98 -21.26
CA GLY A 66 -18.68 15.04 -20.51
C GLY A 66 -18.90 15.11 -19.01
N TYR A 67 -18.06 14.39 -18.28
CA TYR A 67 -18.02 14.35 -16.83
C TYR A 67 -16.64 14.80 -16.36
N PHE A 68 -16.60 15.84 -15.53
CA PHE A 68 -15.36 16.50 -15.13
C PHE A 68 -15.23 16.58 -13.61
N PRO A 69 -14.03 16.37 -13.04
CA PRO A 69 -13.82 16.42 -11.60
C PRO A 69 -13.99 17.85 -11.05
N ASP A 70 -14.40 17.96 -9.79
CA ASP A 70 -14.27 19.21 -9.05
C ASP A 70 -12.81 19.49 -8.67
N ALA A 71 -12.42 20.76 -8.65
CA ALA A 71 -11.05 21.19 -8.39
C ALA A 71 -10.58 20.92 -6.95
N GLU A 72 -11.50 20.86 -5.98
CA GLU A 72 -11.15 20.73 -4.56
C GLU A 72 -11.70 19.46 -3.90
N GLN A 73 -12.80 18.91 -4.42
CA GLN A 73 -13.53 17.81 -3.80
C GLN A 73 -13.49 16.52 -4.63
N CYS A 74 -12.92 15.44 -4.08
CA CYS A 74 -12.67 14.21 -4.83
C CYS A 74 -13.94 13.43 -5.20
N ASP A 75 -15.01 13.59 -4.41
CA ASP A 75 -16.29 12.92 -4.63
C ASP A 75 -17.32 13.80 -5.32
N LYS A 76 -16.92 14.99 -5.81
CA LYS A 76 -17.76 15.90 -6.59
C LYS A 76 -17.27 15.97 -8.03
N TYR A 77 -18.23 16.07 -8.94
CA TYR A 77 -18.00 16.16 -10.38
C TYR A 77 -19.13 16.93 -11.05
N TYR A 78 -18.94 17.27 -12.32
CA TYR A 78 -19.89 18.00 -13.14
C TYR A 78 -20.31 17.17 -14.34
N ASP A 79 -21.61 17.01 -14.55
CA ASP A 79 -22.20 16.50 -15.80
C ASP A 79 -22.46 17.68 -16.72
N CYS A 80 -21.66 17.77 -17.77
CA CYS A 80 -21.64 18.85 -18.72
C CYS A 80 -22.44 18.48 -19.97
N ARG A 81 -23.42 19.32 -20.32
CA ARG A 81 -24.25 19.19 -21.51
C ARG A 81 -24.40 20.52 -22.22
N ASP A 82 -23.97 20.60 -23.47
CA ASP A 82 -23.95 21.84 -24.26
C ASP A 82 -23.33 23.02 -23.49
N GLY A 83 -22.23 22.75 -22.76
CA GLY A 83 -21.51 23.74 -21.96
C GLY A 83 -22.15 24.11 -20.62
N LYS A 84 -23.28 23.50 -20.26
CA LYS A 84 -23.94 23.71 -18.95
C LYS A 84 -23.53 22.62 -17.97
N ALA A 85 -22.90 23.03 -16.88
CA ALA A 85 -22.46 22.13 -15.81
C ALA A 85 -23.61 21.86 -14.81
N VAL A 86 -23.83 20.59 -14.50
CA VAL A 86 -24.66 20.16 -13.37
C VAL A 86 -23.76 19.49 -12.35
N ALA A 87 -23.61 20.12 -11.18
CA ALA A 87 -22.84 19.55 -10.08
C ALA A 87 -23.53 18.29 -9.53
N LYS A 88 -22.74 17.23 -9.35
CA LYS A 88 -23.16 15.95 -8.79
C LYS A 88 -22.16 15.48 -7.74
N LEU A 89 -22.62 14.61 -6.85
CA LEU A 89 -21.80 13.92 -5.86
C LEU A 89 -21.83 12.42 -6.14
N CYS A 90 -20.69 11.78 -5.97
CA CYS A 90 -20.61 10.33 -5.81
C CYS A 90 -21.30 9.91 -4.51
N ALA A 91 -21.74 8.65 -4.44
CA ALA A 91 -22.27 8.09 -3.19
C ALA A 91 -21.22 8.16 -2.07
N ASP A 92 -21.66 8.30 -0.82
CA ASP A 92 -20.76 8.49 0.33
C ASP A 92 -19.77 7.33 0.47
N GLY A 93 -18.47 7.63 0.40
CA GLY A 93 -17.38 6.65 0.42
C GLY A 93 -16.85 6.24 -0.96
N LEU A 94 -17.43 6.74 -2.05
CA LEU A 94 -16.88 6.67 -3.40
C LEU A 94 -16.29 8.03 -3.80
N VAL A 95 -15.39 8.01 -4.78
CA VAL A 95 -14.77 9.20 -5.39
C VAL A 95 -14.96 9.18 -6.90
N PHE A 96 -14.95 10.35 -7.53
CA PHE A 96 -15.10 10.45 -8.98
C PHE A 96 -13.82 9.96 -9.69
N ASN A 97 -14.00 9.02 -10.61
CA ASN A 97 -12.94 8.50 -11.48
C ASN A 97 -12.93 9.32 -12.78
N ASP A 98 -11.87 10.10 -12.98
CA ASP A 98 -11.69 11.05 -14.08
C ASP A 98 -10.90 10.49 -15.28
N PHE A 99 -10.66 9.16 -15.34
CA PHE A 99 -9.89 8.55 -16.43
C PHE A 99 -10.57 8.61 -17.81
N SER A 100 -11.89 8.79 -17.86
CA SER A 100 -12.65 8.94 -19.11
C SER A 100 -13.78 9.95 -18.94
N PRO A 101 -13.67 11.16 -19.53
CA PRO A 101 -14.71 12.18 -19.46
C PRO A 101 -16.04 11.77 -20.10
N GLN A 102 -16.10 10.66 -20.84
CA GLN A 102 -17.32 10.19 -21.51
C GLN A 102 -18.18 9.28 -20.62
N HIS A 103 -17.65 8.82 -19.48
CA HIS A 103 -18.32 7.87 -18.60
C HIS A 103 -18.49 8.45 -17.19
N GLU A 104 -19.73 8.48 -16.70
CA GLU A 104 -20.02 8.83 -15.32
C GLU A 104 -19.60 7.67 -14.42
N LYS A 105 -18.46 7.81 -13.74
CA LYS A 105 -17.93 6.72 -12.91
C LYS A 105 -17.48 7.20 -11.56
N CYS A 106 -18.05 6.60 -10.52
CA CYS A 106 -17.61 6.71 -9.15
C CYS A 106 -17.03 5.36 -8.72
N ASP A 107 -15.81 5.36 -8.20
CA ASP A 107 -15.12 4.16 -7.73
C ASP A 107 -14.71 4.31 -6.26
N LEU A 108 -14.27 3.22 -5.64
CA LEU A 108 -13.57 3.30 -4.37
C LEU A 108 -12.28 4.13 -4.53
N PRO A 109 -11.80 4.81 -3.46
CA PRO A 109 -10.63 5.68 -3.54
C PRO A 109 -9.31 4.95 -3.82
N PHE A 110 -9.30 3.61 -3.80
CA PHE A 110 -8.11 2.80 -4.07
C PHE A 110 -7.71 2.90 -5.55
N GLY A 111 -6.60 3.61 -5.81
CA GLY A 111 -6.07 3.80 -7.16
C GLY A 111 -6.58 5.06 -7.89
N ILE A 112 -7.35 5.92 -7.21
CA ILE A 112 -7.73 7.25 -7.71
C ILE A 112 -6.91 8.31 -6.97
N ASP A 113 -6.24 9.20 -7.69
CA ASP A 113 -5.42 10.26 -7.09
C ASP A 113 -6.28 11.45 -6.64
N CYS A 114 -6.66 11.46 -5.37
CA CYS A 114 -7.35 12.58 -4.75
C CYS A 114 -6.41 13.66 -4.19
N SER A 115 -5.08 13.56 -4.38
CA SER A 115 -4.12 14.42 -3.67
C SER A 115 -4.29 15.92 -3.98
N LYS A 116 -4.78 16.24 -5.18
CA LYS A 116 -5.06 17.63 -5.61
C LYS A 116 -6.43 18.13 -5.17
N ARG A 117 -7.37 17.23 -4.91
CA ARG A 117 -8.78 17.50 -4.57
C ARG A 117 -9.22 16.72 -3.32
N PRO A 118 -8.61 16.95 -2.15
CA PRO A 118 -8.74 16.05 -1.00
C PRO A 118 -10.08 16.18 -0.25
N LYS A 119 -10.90 17.19 -0.54
CA LYS A 119 -12.17 17.37 0.17
C LYS A 119 -13.13 16.23 -0.19
N LEU A 120 -13.99 15.86 0.75
CA LEU A 120 -15.05 14.88 0.58
C LEU A 120 -16.34 15.41 1.19
N GLN A 121 -17.48 14.86 0.78
CA GLN A 121 -18.75 15.14 1.44
C GLN A 121 -18.72 14.70 2.92
N LYS A 122 -19.71 15.14 3.70
CA LYS A 122 -19.84 14.72 5.10
C LYS A 122 -20.12 13.21 5.16
N PRO A 123 -19.43 12.44 6.03
CA PRO A 123 -19.66 11.02 6.18
C PRO A 123 -21.07 10.74 6.68
N GLN A 124 -21.65 9.65 6.18
CA GLN A 124 -22.92 9.08 6.67
C GLN A 124 -22.60 7.72 7.31
N PRO A 125 -22.23 7.71 8.61
CA PRO A 125 -21.82 6.48 9.27
C PRO A 125 -23.01 5.57 9.58
N SER A 126 -22.73 4.27 9.60
CA SER A 126 -23.64 3.19 10.04
C SER A 126 -22.82 2.13 10.79
N PRO A 127 -23.43 1.10 11.41
CA PRO A 127 -22.67 0.10 12.16
C PRO A 127 -21.55 -0.53 11.31
N HIS A 128 -20.32 -0.50 11.81
CA HIS A 128 -19.09 -1.01 11.15
C HIS A 128 -18.67 -0.28 9.85
N CYS A 129 -19.42 0.75 9.46
CA CYS A 129 -19.24 1.48 8.22
C CYS A 129 -19.09 2.99 8.51
N PRO A 130 -17.86 3.50 8.65
CA PRO A 130 -17.60 4.95 8.75
C PRO A 130 -18.19 5.78 7.60
N ARG A 131 -18.37 5.18 6.42
CA ARG A 131 -19.05 5.73 5.23
C ARG A 131 -19.99 4.67 4.65
N MET A 132 -20.96 5.08 3.84
CA MET A 132 -21.93 4.16 3.22
C MET A 132 -21.28 3.11 2.30
N HIS A 133 -20.18 3.45 1.64
CA HIS A 133 -19.40 2.55 0.78
C HIS A 133 -17.94 2.51 1.20
N GLY A 134 -17.30 1.34 1.17
CA GLY A 134 -15.87 1.24 1.44
C GLY A 134 -15.42 -0.09 2.01
N TYR A 135 -14.10 -0.20 2.21
CA TYR A 135 -13.48 -1.23 3.03
C TYR A 135 -12.90 -0.60 4.28
N PHE A 136 -13.26 -1.11 5.46
CA PHE A 136 -12.90 -0.51 6.74
C PHE A 136 -12.32 -1.54 7.69
N ALA A 137 -11.27 -1.18 8.41
CA ALA A 137 -10.67 -2.08 9.40
C ALA A 137 -11.66 -2.39 10.54
N HIS A 138 -11.45 -3.52 11.20
CA HIS A 138 -12.14 -3.84 12.44
C HIS A 138 -11.91 -2.75 13.51
N GLU A 139 -12.92 -2.44 14.34
CA GLU A 139 -12.81 -1.34 15.32
C GLU A 139 -11.81 -1.63 16.43
N ASP A 140 -11.68 -2.90 16.83
CA ASP A 140 -10.60 -3.33 17.71
C ASP A 140 -9.26 -3.31 16.94
N PRO A 141 -8.30 -2.44 17.30
CA PRO A 141 -7.02 -2.34 16.61
C PRO A 141 -6.17 -3.61 16.70
N ARG A 142 -6.45 -4.50 17.66
CA ARG A 142 -5.77 -5.79 17.84
C ARG A 142 -6.23 -6.84 16.83
N ILE A 143 -7.40 -6.63 16.22
CA ILE A 143 -7.88 -7.49 15.15
C ILE A 143 -7.32 -6.94 13.83
N CYS A 144 -6.33 -7.65 13.29
CA CYS A 144 -5.54 -7.21 12.14
C CYS A 144 -6.00 -7.81 10.82
N ASN A 145 -6.58 -9.01 10.86
CA ASN A 145 -6.96 -9.78 9.68
C ASN A 145 -8.45 -9.65 9.33
N THR A 146 -9.26 -8.92 10.10
CA THR A 146 -10.70 -8.79 9.83
C THR A 146 -11.02 -7.35 9.43
N PHE A 147 -11.92 -7.20 8.45
CA PHE A 147 -12.37 -5.92 7.93
C PHE A 147 -13.81 -6.01 7.44
N TYR A 148 -14.41 -4.87 7.16
CA TYR A 148 -15.79 -4.72 6.72
C TYR A 148 -15.83 -4.21 5.28
N TYR A 149 -16.65 -4.84 4.46
CA TYR A 149 -17.02 -4.33 3.14
C TYR A 149 -18.43 -3.75 3.18
N CYS A 150 -18.54 -2.44 2.98
CA CYS A 150 -19.78 -1.68 3.10
C CYS A 150 -20.35 -1.31 1.73
N VAL A 151 -21.65 -1.55 1.57
CA VAL A 151 -22.46 -1.10 0.43
C VAL A 151 -23.77 -0.53 0.98
N GLU A 152 -24.03 0.75 0.73
CA GLU A 152 -25.21 1.46 1.24
C GLU A 152 -25.38 1.31 2.77
N GLY A 153 -24.26 1.34 3.50
CA GLY A 153 -24.23 1.23 4.97
C GLY A 153 -24.51 -0.17 5.52
N LYS A 154 -24.61 -1.19 4.65
CA LYS A 154 -24.68 -2.60 5.06
C LYS A 154 -23.31 -3.23 4.89
N PHE A 155 -22.81 -3.90 5.93
CA PHE A 155 -21.49 -4.52 5.92
C PHE A 155 -21.55 -6.04 5.70
N ASN A 156 -20.50 -6.56 5.07
CA ASN A 156 -20.06 -7.95 5.22
C ASN A 156 -18.74 -7.96 5.97
N MET A 157 -18.61 -8.84 6.96
CA MET A 157 -17.34 -9.07 7.65
C MET A 157 -16.50 -10.06 6.86
N ILE A 158 -15.25 -9.70 6.58
CA ILE A 158 -14.32 -10.51 5.78
C ILE A 158 -13.05 -10.72 6.59
N THR A 159 -12.58 -11.97 6.62
CA THR A 159 -11.29 -12.33 7.20
C THR A 159 -10.27 -12.53 6.07
N CYS A 160 -9.13 -11.87 6.17
CA CYS A 160 -7.99 -12.07 5.31
C CYS A 160 -7.48 -13.51 5.38
N PRO A 161 -6.91 -14.04 4.29
CA PRO A 161 -6.19 -15.31 4.33
C PRO A 161 -5.13 -15.34 5.43
N ASP A 162 -4.85 -16.53 5.95
CA ASP A 162 -3.88 -16.71 7.03
C ASP A 162 -2.51 -16.11 6.69
N GLY A 163 -1.93 -15.41 7.66
CA GLY A 163 -0.66 -14.70 7.49
C GLY A 163 -0.77 -13.30 6.88
N LEU A 164 -1.96 -12.88 6.43
CA LEU A 164 -2.22 -11.54 5.89
C LEU A 164 -3.03 -10.67 6.84
N VAL A 165 -2.90 -9.36 6.68
CA VAL A 165 -3.64 -8.34 7.43
C VAL A 165 -4.31 -7.36 6.47
N PHE A 166 -5.40 -6.75 6.91
CA PHE A 166 -6.08 -5.74 6.12
C PHE A 166 -5.28 -4.43 6.08
N SER A 167 -5.08 -3.90 4.88
CA SER A 167 -4.42 -2.61 4.64
C SER A 167 -5.48 -1.57 4.27
N GLU A 168 -5.73 -0.62 5.18
CA GLU A 168 -6.65 0.51 4.95
C GLU A 168 -6.19 1.40 3.79
N LYS A 169 -4.89 1.43 3.49
CA LYS A 169 -4.33 2.22 2.41
C LYS A 169 -4.66 1.65 1.03
N THR A 170 -4.66 0.33 0.90
CA THR A 170 -4.83 -0.36 -0.39
C THR A 170 -6.20 -1.03 -0.54
N GLY A 171 -6.96 -1.16 0.56
CA GLY A 171 -8.28 -1.79 0.56
C GLY A 171 -8.24 -3.30 0.37
N ILE A 172 -7.07 -3.93 0.52
CA ILE A 172 -6.84 -5.36 0.30
C ILE A 172 -6.03 -5.97 1.45
N CYS A 173 -5.98 -7.30 1.48
CA CYS A 173 -5.14 -8.04 2.41
C CYS A 173 -3.69 -8.06 1.91
N ASN A 174 -2.76 -7.59 2.73
CA ASN A 174 -1.33 -7.53 2.45
C ASN A 174 -0.53 -8.24 3.54
N TRP A 175 0.76 -8.46 3.27
CA TRP A 175 1.69 -8.90 4.30
C TRP A 175 1.76 -7.86 5.44
N PRO A 176 1.91 -8.29 6.69
CA PRO A 176 1.96 -7.38 7.85
C PRO A 176 2.96 -6.23 7.69
N ASP A 177 4.13 -6.50 7.14
CA ASP A 177 5.19 -5.52 6.90
C ASP A 177 4.86 -4.49 5.79
N GLU A 178 4.03 -4.87 4.82
CA GLU A 178 3.61 -4.00 3.71
C GLU A 178 2.34 -3.21 4.04
N ALA A 179 1.42 -3.80 4.81
CA ALA A 179 0.19 -3.15 5.24
C ALA A 179 0.46 -1.96 6.17
N GLN A 180 1.57 -1.99 6.90
CA GLN A 180 2.02 -0.93 7.81
C GLN A 180 0.96 -0.52 8.85
N LYS A 181 0.04 -1.43 9.19
CA LYS A 181 -0.97 -1.22 10.23
C LYS A 181 -0.29 -1.28 11.60
N LYS A 182 -0.40 -0.19 12.36
CA LYS A 182 0.20 -0.07 13.69
C LYS A 182 -0.30 -1.21 14.61
N GLY A 183 0.63 -1.92 15.24
CA GLY A 183 0.31 -3.04 16.14
C GLY A 183 -0.01 -4.36 15.43
N CYS A 184 0.14 -4.41 14.10
CA CYS A 184 -0.09 -5.59 13.28
C CYS A 184 1.19 -5.96 12.50
N GLY A 185 2.36 -5.78 13.08
CA GLY A 185 3.62 -6.19 12.46
C GLY A 185 3.81 -7.70 12.53
N SER A 186 4.63 -8.25 11.62
CA SER A 186 4.80 -9.70 11.51
C SER A 186 5.30 -10.36 12.79
N ARG A 187 6.27 -9.74 13.49
CA ARG A 187 6.88 -10.32 14.69
C ARG A 187 5.90 -10.35 15.85
N GLU A 188 5.08 -9.30 15.98
CA GLU A 188 4.06 -9.18 17.01
C GLU A 188 2.90 -10.15 16.78
N LEU A 189 2.49 -10.34 15.53
CA LEU A 189 1.36 -11.21 15.18
C LEU A 189 1.68 -12.69 15.29
N PHE A 190 2.88 -13.09 14.86
CA PHE A 190 3.25 -14.50 14.79
C PHE A 190 4.05 -14.98 15.99
N ASN A 191 4.51 -14.08 16.86
CA ASN A 191 5.41 -14.39 17.97
C ASN A 191 6.62 -15.23 17.54
N PHE A 192 7.08 -15.03 16.29
CA PHE A 192 8.17 -15.75 15.67
C PHE A 192 9.28 -14.78 15.29
N THR A 193 10.52 -15.21 15.50
CA THR A 193 11.72 -14.43 15.12
C THR A 193 12.57 -15.27 14.17
N CYS A 194 12.93 -14.66 13.05
CA CYS A 194 13.80 -15.31 12.07
C CYS A 194 15.17 -15.65 12.68
N PRO A 195 15.63 -16.91 12.54
CA PRO A 195 16.98 -17.29 12.90
C PRO A 195 18.02 -16.42 12.18
N GLN A 196 19.07 -16.06 12.90
CA GLN A 196 20.17 -15.28 12.34
C GLN A 196 21.02 -16.17 11.42
N VAL A 197 21.23 -15.71 10.20
CA VAL A 197 21.96 -16.42 9.15
C VAL A 197 22.85 -15.46 8.39
N ASP A 198 23.83 -15.99 7.67
CA ASP A 198 24.68 -15.19 6.79
C ASP A 198 23.88 -14.51 5.68
N GLU A 199 24.40 -13.38 5.17
CA GLU A 199 23.73 -12.56 4.15
C GLU A 199 23.38 -13.36 2.88
N SER A 200 24.25 -14.30 2.47
CA SER A 200 24.00 -15.16 1.32
C SER A 200 22.78 -16.08 1.51
N ILE A 201 22.53 -16.54 2.74
CA ILE A 201 21.37 -17.36 3.09
C ILE A 201 20.15 -16.46 3.25
N ALA A 202 20.29 -15.31 3.93
CA ALA A 202 19.23 -14.33 4.10
C ALA A 202 18.62 -13.89 2.76
N ALA A 203 19.46 -13.69 1.75
CA ALA A 203 19.07 -13.35 0.38
C ALA A 203 18.21 -14.44 -0.30
N THR A 204 18.25 -15.69 0.17
CA THR A 204 17.40 -16.79 -0.33
C THR A 204 16.02 -16.86 0.33
N HIS A 205 15.76 -16.00 1.32
CA HIS A 205 14.54 -16.00 2.14
C HIS A 205 14.29 -17.37 2.78
N PRO A 206 15.13 -17.77 3.77
CA PRO A 206 15.07 -19.10 4.34
C PRO A 206 13.71 -19.38 4.97
N ARG A 207 13.35 -20.66 5.01
CA ARG A 207 12.04 -21.13 5.47
C ARG A 207 12.19 -22.01 6.70
N TYR A 208 11.30 -21.83 7.66
CA TYR A 208 11.33 -22.52 8.96
C TYR A 208 9.94 -23.05 9.30
N PRO A 209 9.84 -24.25 9.90
CA PRO A 209 8.55 -24.82 10.29
C PRO A 209 7.84 -23.94 11.32
N ASP A 210 6.51 -23.93 11.27
CA ASP A 210 5.71 -23.52 12.42
C ASP A 210 5.63 -24.70 13.39
N THR A 211 6.06 -24.49 14.64
CA THR A 211 6.16 -25.55 15.64
C THR A 211 4.80 -25.94 16.23
N GLU A 212 3.79 -25.09 16.07
CA GLU A 212 2.45 -25.32 16.59
C GLU A 212 1.49 -25.80 15.50
N ASP A 213 1.85 -25.63 14.24
CA ASP A 213 1.00 -25.97 13.11
C ASP A 213 1.79 -26.53 11.93
N CYS A 214 1.74 -27.85 11.76
CA CYS A 214 2.45 -28.55 10.69
C CYS A 214 2.07 -28.09 9.27
N GLN A 215 0.87 -27.50 9.08
CA GLN A 215 0.48 -26.98 7.76
C GLN A 215 1.23 -25.69 7.43
N TYR A 216 1.67 -24.93 8.43
CA TYR A 216 2.27 -23.61 8.25
C TYR A 216 3.79 -23.61 8.43
N PHE A 217 4.41 -22.60 7.85
CA PHE A 217 5.83 -22.32 7.96
C PHE A 217 6.07 -20.81 7.81
N TYR A 218 7.24 -20.35 8.21
CA TYR A 218 7.66 -18.96 8.09
C TYR A 218 8.65 -18.80 6.95
N VAL A 219 8.41 -17.81 6.08
CA VAL A 219 9.39 -17.31 5.11
C VAL A 219 10.05 -16.08 5.72
N CYS A 220 11.36 -16.11 5.91
CA CYS A 220 12.11 -14.99 6.46
C CYS A 220 12.64 -14.09 5.34
N VAL A 221 11.88 -13.05 4.99
CA VAL A 221 12.27 -12.09 3.95
C VAL A 221 13.53 -11.36 4.42
N ASN A 222 14.56 -11.41 3.56
CA ASN A 222 15.92 -10.96 3.85
C ASN A 222 16.49 -11.45 5.19
N GLY A 223 16.05 -12.62 5.69
CA GLY A 223 16.48 -13.17 6.97
C GLY A 223 15.92 -12.45 8.22
N GLU A 224 15.08 -11.43 8.07
CA GLU A 224 14.67 -10.57 9.20
C GLU A 224 13.15 -10.55 9.46
N ILE A 225 12.35 -10.54 8.40
CA ILE A 225 10.91 -10.32 8.47
C ILE A 225 10.18 -11.64 8.22
N PRO A 226 9.52 -12.22 9.24
CA PRO A 226 8.79 -13.45 9.05
C PRO A 226 7.47 -13.20 8.34
N ARG A 227 7.15 -14.04 7.35
CA ARG A 227 5.83 -14.12 6.72
C ARG A 227 5.31 -15.53 6.88
N ARG A 228 4.21 -15.70 7.61
CA ARG A 228 3.57 -17.02 7.79
C ARG A 228 2.92 -17.44 6.47
N SER A 229 3.16 -18.66 6.04
CA SER A 229 2.66 -19.23 4.79
C SER A 229 2.20 -20.66 5.03
N GLY A 230 1.19 -21.10 4.30
CA GLY A 230 0.59 -22.42 4.46
C GLY A 230 0.88 -23.36 3.29
N CYS A 231 1.09 -24.63 3.59
CA CYS A 231 0.96 -25.72 2.65
C CYS A 231 -0.51 -25.95 2.29
N LYS A 232 -0.76 -26.70 1.19
CA LYS A 232 -2.12 -27.09 0.84
C LYS A 232 -2.71 -27.98 1.94
N LEU A 233 -4.04 -27.99 2.05
CA LEU A 233 -4.74 -28.89 2.96
C LEU A 233 -4.29 -30.35 2.72
N GLY A 234 -3.97 -31.07 3.80
CA GLY A 234 -3.41 -32.43 3.76
C GLY A 234 -1.87 -32.50 3.63
N GLN A 235 -1.21 -31.39 3.32
CA GLN A 235 0.25 -31.28 3.30
C GLN A 235 0.77 -30.64 4.58
N ALA A 236 2.04 -30.89 4.89
CA ALA A 236 2.79 -30.26 5.95
C ALA A 236 4.17 -29.81 5.44
N PHE A 237 4.79 -28.86 6.13
CA PHE A 237 6.13 -28.38 5.78
C PHE A 237 7.20 -29.36 6.27
N ASP A 238 7.99 -29.91 5.34
CA ASP A 238 9.16 -30.74 5.63
C ASP A 238 10.40 -29.85 5.73
N GLU A 239 10.89 -29.63 6.95
CA GLU A 239 12.09 -28.83 7.21
C GLU A 239 13.34 -29.40 6.53
N ARG A 240 13.45 -30.73 6.42
CA ARG A 240 14.63 -31.40 5.85
C ARG A 240 14.79 -31.12 4.35
N THR A 241 13.67 -30.91 3.66
CA THR A 241 13.67 -30.56 2.23
C THR A 241 13.37 -29.08 1.98
N GLY A 242 12.90 -28.36 3.01
CA GLY A 242 12.42 -26.99 2.94
C GLY A 242 11.21 -26.85 2.02
N LYS A 243 10.31 -27.84 1.95
CA LYS A 243 9.17 -27.86 1.01
C LYS A 243 7.95 -28.50 1.66
N CYS A 244 6.77 -28.22 1.11
CA CYS A 244 5.56 -28.95 1.48
C CYS A 244 5.56 -30.35 0.86
N ASP A 245 5.25 -31.37 1.65
CA ASP A 245 4.92 -32.73 1.20
C ASP A 245 3.70 -33.22 1.99
N TRP A 246 3.18 -34.40 1.65
CA TRP A 246 2.06 -35.02 2.35
C TRP A 246 2.41 -35.26 3.81
N ALA A 247 1.52 -34.84 4.71
CA ALA A 247 1.78 -34.90 6.15
C ALA A 247 2.19 -36.29 6.61
N ARG A 248 1.57 -37.35 6.07
CA ARG A 248 1.89 -38.76 6.36
C ARG A 248 3.33 -39.20 6.10
N LYS A 249 4.07 -38.48 5.25
CA LYS A 249 5.49 -38.77 4.94
C LYS A 249 6.46 -38.07 5.88
N ILE A 250 5.97 -37.10 6.64
CA ILE A 250 6.75 -36.28 7.55
C ILE A 250 6.54 -36.87 8.95
N PRO A 251 7.52 -37.60 9.54
CA PRO A 251 7.30 -38.40 10.74
C PRO A 251 6.70 -37.63 11.92
N GLU A 252 7.10 -36.37 12.10
CA GLU A 252 6.63 -35.45 13.14
C GLU A 252 5.20 -34.95 12.89
N CYS A 253 4.76 -34.90 11.64
CA CYS A 253 3.46 -34.38 11.23
C CYS A 253 2.51 -35.46 10.69
N LYS A 254 2.91 -36.73 10.72
CA LYS A 254 2.17 -37.87 10.13
C LYS A 254 0.72 -37.98 10.61
N ASP A 255 0.49 -37.55 11.85
CA ASP A 255 -0.78 -37.64 12.56
C ASP A 255 -1.49 -36.28 12.67
N TRP A 256 -0.94 -35.21 12.07
CA TRP A 256 -1.42 -33.83 12.23
C TRP A 256 -2.89 -33.63 11.87
N TYR A 257 -3.32 -34.23 10.75
CA TYR A 257 -4.70 -34.11 10.26
C TYR A 257 -5.66 -35.14 10.86
N LYS A 258 -5.21 -36.03 11.76
CA LYS A 258 -6.09 -37.01 12.39
C LYS A 258 -7.18 -36.31 13.19
N GLY A 259 -8.44 -36.55 12.83
CA GLY A 259 -9.60 -35.88 13.43
C GLY A 259 -9.98 -34.54 12.80
N GLN A 260 -9.16 -34.01 11.90
CA GLN A 260 -9.52 -32.88 11.02
C GLN A 260 -10.02 -33.38 9.67
N LEU A 261 -9.41 -34.45 9.15
CA LEU A 261 -9.76 -35.13 7.91
C LEU A 261 -9.84 -36.64 8.16
N THR A 262 -10.70 -37.31 7.40
CA THR A 262 -10.74 -38.78 7.30
C THR A 262 -9.59 -39.28 6.42
N ASP A 263 -9.23 -40.56 6.57
CA ASP A 263 -8.20 -41.20 5.75
C ASP A 263 -8.60 -41.18 4.26
N GLU A 264 -9.89 -41.35 3.96
CA GLU A 264 -10.42 -41.26 2.60
C GLU A 264 -10.33 -39.84 2.02
N GLU A 265 -10.62 -38.80 2.81
CA GLU A 265 -10.48 -37.41 2.36
C GLU A 265 -9.02 -37.06 2.10
N LEU A 266 -8.11 -37.49 2.97
CA LEU A 266 -6.68 -37.26 2.79
C LEU A 266 -6.13 -37.99 1.55
N ASP A 267 -6.56 -39.23 1.32
CA ASP A 267 -6.20 -39.97 0.10
C ASP A 267 -6.76 -39.31 -1.16
N ALA A 268 -7.99 -38.79 -1.12
CA ALA A 268 -8.59 -38.07 -2.24
C ALA A 268 -7.87 -36.75 -2.56
N LEU A 269 -7.29 -36.08 -1.56
CA LEU A 269 -6.44 -34.90 -1.76
C LEU A 269 -5.10 -35.27 -2.43
N GLU A 270 -4.50 -36.40 -2.02
CA GLU A 270 -3.23 -36.88 -2.57
C GLU A 270 -3.37 -37.47 -3.98
N ASN A 271 -4.46 -38.19 -4.20
CA ASN A 271 -4.76 -38.90 -5.43
C ASN A 271 -6.08 -38.38 -6.01
N PRO A 272 -6.11 -37.12 -6.51
CA PRO A 272 -7.34 -36.54 -7.03
C PRO A 272 -7.86 -37.37 -8.20
N PRO A 273 -9.17 -37.68 -8.24
CA PRO A 273 -9.75 -38.50 -9.30
C PRO A 273 -9.50 -37.85 -10.66
N THR A 274 -9.18 -38.66 -11.67
CA THR A 274 -8.98 -38.15 -13.02
C THR A 274 -10.28 -37.52 -13.49
N ARG A 275 -10.27 -36.21 -13.76
CA ARG A 275 -11.44 -35.49 -14.26
C ARG A 275 -11.99 -36.25 -15.49
N PRO A 276 -13.28 -36.62 -15.53
CA PRO A 276 -13.83 -37.31 -16.69
C PRO A 276 -13.60 -36.46 -17.93
N LYS A 277 -13.01 -37.05 -18.98
CA LYS A 277 -12.81 -36.38 -20.27
C LYS A 277 -14.17 -35.84 -20.70
N SER A 278 -14.28 -34.52 -20.89
CA SER A 278 -15.48 -33.95 -21.50
C SER A 278 -15.64 -34.61 -22.87
N THR A 279 -16.65 -35.46 -23.02
CA THR A 279 -17.06 -35.96 -24.33
C THR A 279 -17.36 -34.73 -25.17
N GLY A 280 -16.52 -34.45 -26.17
CA GLY A 280 -16.64 -33.29 -27.03
C GLY A 280 -18.06 -33.19 -27.56
N GLY A 281 -18.77 -32.13 -27.16
CA GLY A 281 -20.02 -31.77 -27.82
C GLY A 281 -19.76 -31.57 -29.31
N PRO A 282 -20.74 -31.87 -30.18
CA PRO A 282 -20.54 -31.81 -31.62
C PRO A 282 -20.07 -30.41 -32.04
N SER A 283 -18.93 -30.38 -32.74
CA SER A 283 -18.35 -29.19 -33.36
C SER A 283 -19.45 -28.45 -34.12
N ARG A 284 -19.72 -27.21 -33.70
CA ARG A 284 -20.69 -26.31 -34.32
C ARG A 284 -20.21 -26.07 -35.76
N ARG A 285 -20.80 -26.79 -36.73
CA ARG A 285 -20.54 -26.58 -38.17
C ARG A 285 -20.68 -25.09 -38.47
N LYS A 286 -19.65 -24.52 -39.08
CA LYS A 286 -19.67 -23.16 -39.64
C LYS A 286 -20.92 -23.02 -40.52
N VAL A 287 -21.82 -22.12 -40.16
CA VAL A 287 -22.88 -21.65 -41.04
C VAL A 287 -22.21 -20.89 -42.16
N THR A 288 -22.17 -21.48 -43.35
CA THR A 288 -21.78 -20.79 -44.59
C THR A 288 -22.80 -19.71 -44.89
N LYS A 289 -22.33 -18.46 -44.97
CA LYS A 289 -23.09 -17.29 -45.44
C LYS A 289 -23.54 -17.54 -46.89
N PRO A 290 -24.82 -17.37 -47.25
CA PRO A 290 -25.24 -17.50 -48.64
C PRO A 290 -24.72 -16.31 -49.47
N PRO A 291 -24.43 -16.51 -50.76
CA PRO A 291 -23.97 -15.45 -51.65
C PRO A 291 -25.09 -14.47 -52.00
N SER A 292 -24.64 -13.28 -52.37
CA SER A 292 -25.30 -11.98 -52.54
C SER A 292 -26.69 -11.95 -53.18
#